data_AF-A0A4V1XAZ5-F1
#
_entry.id   AF-A0A4V1XAZ5-F1
#
_cell.length_a   1.000
_cell.length_b   1.000
_cell.length_c   1.000
_cell.angle_alpha   90.00
_cell.angle_beta   90.00
_cell.angle_gamma   90.00
#
_symmetry.space_group_name_H-M   'P 1'
#
loop_
_entity.id
_entity.type
_entity.pdbx_description
1 polymer ?
#
loop_
_entity_poly.entity_id
_entity_poly.type
_entity_poly.pdbx_seq_one_letter_code
_entity_poly.pdbx_strand_id
1 'polypeptide(L)'
;MGGLQHYRMSMDPAIQKLGGTSPFLPFLAPTVVGLRDDGDDEADRDAMTTNRHKYFRWTPRTARITFMYAVFVPAIFTFMAYQTDGKYDIRAKRKGDLISEY
;
A
#
# COMPACT_ATOMS: atom_id res chain seq x y z
N MET A 1 31.99 -27.65 -27.55
CA MET A 1 31.16 -27.05 -28.63
C MET A 1 29.73 -27.04 -28.08
N GLY A 2 29.11 -25.98 -27.55
CA GLY A 2 29.20 -24.54 -27.83
C GLY A 2 27.80 -24.07 -28.30
N GLY A 3 27.15 -23.15 -27.57
CA GLY A 3 25.88 -22.48 -27.97
C GLY A 3 24.67 -22.92 -27.12
N LEU A 4 24.23 -22.27 -26.04
CA LEU A 4 23.72 -20.90 -25.94
C LEU A 4 22.66 -20.60 -27.03
N GLN A 5 21.41 -20.98 -26.73
CA GLN A 5 20.17 -20.48 -27.32
C GLN A 5 19.34 -19.91 -26.15
N HIS A 6 19.87 -18.92 -25.44
CA HIS A 6 19.52 -17.51 -25.62
C HIS A 6 18.02 -17.19 -25.51
N TYR A 7 17.59 -16.92 -24.27
CA TYR A 7 16.85 -15.71 -23.87
C TYR A 7 15.69 -15.24 -24.78
N ARG A 8 14.75 -16.11 -25.14
CA ARG A 8 13.45 -15.71 -25.73
C ARG A 8 12.46 -15.12 -24.72
N MET A 9 12.80 -15.09 -23.43
CA MET A 9 11.89 -14.70 -22.33
C MET A 9 12.27 -13.39 -21.61
N SER A 10 13.03 -12.50 -22.26
CA SER A 10 13.37 -11.18 -21.68
C SER A 10 13.13 -10.00 -22.61
N MET A 11 12.34 -10.16 -23.67
CA MET A 11 11.97 -9.03 -24.52
C MET A 11 10.84 -8.26 -23.84
N ASP A 12 11.21 -7.19 -23.14
CA ASP A 12 10.28 -6.18 -22.62
C ASP A 12 9.36 -5.69 -23.76
N PRO A 13 8.02 -5.76 -23.61
CA PRO A 13 7.07 -5.27 -24.62
C PRO A 13 7.26 -3.77 -24.94
N ALA A 14 7.93 -3.00 -24.08
CA ALA A 14 8.28 -1.60 -24.35
C ALA A 14 9.33 -1.45 -25.47
N ILE A 15 10.25 -2.41 -25.62
CA ILE A 15 11.32 -2.36 -26.64
C ILE A 15 10.75 -2.61 -28.05
N GLN A 16 9.73 -3.45 -28.20
CA GLN A 16 9.04 -3.61 -29.49
C GLN A 16 8.26 -2.36 -29.90
N LYS A 17 7.70 -1.63 -28.92
CA LYS A 17 6.97 -0.38 -29.18
C LYS A 17 7.86 0.81 -29.56
N LEU A 18 9.15 0.77 -29.26
CA LEU A 18 10.10 1.83 -29.64
C LEU A 18 10.67 1.67 -31.06
N GLY A 19 10.45 0.53 -31.72
CA GLY A 19 10.92 0.27 -33.09
C GLY A 19 10.05 0.87 -34.21
N GLY A 20 8.94 1.54 -33.89
CA GLY A 20 7.95 2.03 -34.86
C GLY A 20 7.79 3.55 -34.93
N THR A 21 8.54 4.34 -34.17
CA THR A 21 8.32 5.79 -34.09
C THR A 21 9.02 6.52 -35.25
N SER A 22 8.38 6.52 -36.41
CA SER A 22 8.70 7.41 -37.53
C SER A 22 8.48 8.87 -37.11
N PRO A 23 9.47 9.78 -37.28
CA PRO A 23 9.38 11.14 -36.77
C PRO A 23 8.84 12.09 -37.85
N PHE A 24 7.65 11.90 -38.41
CA PHE A 24 7.07 12.91 -39.29
C PHE A 24 5.55 12.79 -39.42
N LEU A 25 4.89 13.95 -39.30
CA LEU A 25 3.45 14.28 -39.48
C LEU A 25 2.56 14.33 -38.22
N PRO A 26 2.22 15.53 -37.73
CA PRO A 26 1.06 15.77 -36.89
C PRO A 26 -0.19 16.05 -37.75
N PHE A 27 -1.37 15.81 -37.17
CA PHE A 27 -2.62 16.58 -37.38
C PHE A 27 -3.87 15.91 -38.01
N LEU A 28 -3.87 14.69 -38.54
CA LEU A 28 -5.09 14.13 -39.18
C LEU A 28 -5.38 12.63 -38.92
N ALA A 29 -5.21 12.14 -37.69
CA ALA A 29 -5.68 10.80 -37.33
C ALA A 29 -6.97 10.89 -36.48
N PRO A 30 -8.10 10.30 -36.93
CA PRO A 30 -9.29 10.19 -36.10
C PRO A 30 -8.97 9.32 -34.88
N THR A 31 -9.47 9.76 -33.73
CA THR A 31 -9.27 9.18 -32.40
C THR A 31 -9.58 7.68 -32.39
N VAL A 32 -8.55 6.84 -32.51
CA VAL A 32 -8.64 5.44 -32.13
C VAL A 32 -8.71 5.42 -30.61
N VAL A 33 -9.92 5.33 -30.07
CA VAL A 33 -10.15 4.89 -28.70
C VAL A 33 -9.60 3.46 -28.63
N GLY A 34 -8.34 3.34 -28.23
CA GLY A 34 -7.78 2.07 -27.80
C GLY A 34 -8.58 1.65 -26.58
N LEU A 35 -9.24 0.49 -26.67
CA LEU A 35 -9.79 -0.21 -25.52
C LEU A 35 -8.62 -0.34 -24.54
N ARG A 36 -8.66 0.48 -23.49
CA ARG A 36 -7.73 0.38 -22.37
C ARG A 36 -8.10 -0.93 -21.70
N ASP A 37 -7.25 -1.92 -21.87
CA ASP A 37 -7.35 -3.17 -21.14
C ASP A 37 -7.10 -2.77 -19.68
N ASP A 38 -8.15 -2.61 -18.88
CA ASP A 38 -8.06 -2.18 -17.48
C ASP A 38 -7.91 -3.41 -16.55
N GLY A 39 -7.95 -4.63 -17.12
CA GLY A 39 -7.94 -5.89 -16.39
C GLY A 39 -6.54 -6.43 -16.04
N ASP A 40 -5.53 -6.12 -16.85
CA ASP A 40 -4.12 -6.46 -16.59
C ASP A 40 -3.48 -5.53 -15.56
N ASP A 41 -3.93 -4.27 -15.48
CA ASP A 41 -3.54 -3.32 -14.44
C ASP A 41 -3.91 -3.81 -13.02
N GLU A 42 -5.08 -4.43 -12.85
CA GLU A 42 -5.51 -4.94 -11.53
C GLU A 42 -4.68 -6.15 -11.10
N ALA A 43 -4.42 -7.06 -12.03
CA ALA A 43 -3.56 -8.22 -11.80
C ALA A 43 -2.11 -7.81 -11.43
N ASP A 44 -1.59 -6.75 -12.05
CA ASP A 44 -0.26 -6.21 -11.72
C ASP A 44 -0.22 -5.57 -10.32
N ARG A 45 -1.26 -4.80 -9.95
CA ARG A 45 -1.42 -4.24 -8.59
C ARG A 45 -1.48 -5.34 -7.53
N ASP A 46 -2.24 -6.40 -7.79
CA ASP A 46 -2.38 -7.55 -6.90
C ASP A 46 -1.07 -8.32 -6.74
N ALA A 47 -0.30 -8.45 -7.81
CA ALA A 47 1.04 -9.01 -7.75
C ALA A 47 1.97 -8.17 -6.86
N MET A 48 1.84 -6.84 -6.90
CA MET A 48 2.69 -5.92 -6.14
C MET A 48 2.38 -5.90 -4.63
N THR A 49 1.10 -6.01 -4.24
CA THR A 49 0.70 -6.10 -2.83
C THR A 49 1.02 -7.48 -2.23
N THR A 50 0.74 -8.55 -2.99
CA THR A 50 0.92 -9.94 -2.53
C THR A 50 2.39 -10.28 -2.32
N ASN A 51 3.30 -9.89 -3.22
CA ASN A 51 4.72 -10.23 -3.11
C ASN A 51 5.51 -9.39 -2.08
N ARG A 52 4.86 -8.43 -1.40
CA ARG A 52 5.52 -7.49 -0.46
C ARG A 52 6.27 -8.18 0.67
N HIS A 53 5.74 -9.31 1.17
CA HIS A 53 6.35 -10.05 2.27
C HIS A 53 7.70 -10.72 1.89
N LYS A 54 7.93 -11.01 0.60
CA LYS A 54 9.17 -11.63 0.13
C LYS A 54 10.37 -10.69 0.19
N TYR A 55 10.15 -9.40 -0.08
CA TYR A 55 11.20 -8.38 -0.09
C TYR A 55 11.34 -7.64 1.26
N PHE A 56 10.59 -8.07 2.27
CA PHE A 56 10.65 -7.47 3.59
C PHE A 56 12.00 -7.73 4.27
N ARG A 57 12.53 -6.69 4.91
CA ARG A 57 13.81 -6.74 5.62
C ARG A 57 13.69 -6.06 6.98
N TRP A 58 14.19 -6.73 8.01
CA TRP A 58 14.27 -6.19 9.38
C TRP A 58 15.40 -5.16 9.48
N THR A 59 15.08 -3.90 9.17
CA THR A 59 15.99 -2.77 9.41
C THR A 59 15.67 -2.10 10.75
N PRO A 60 16.63 -1.46 11.42
CA PRO A 60 16.39 -0.80 12.71
C PRO A 60 15.36 0.35 12.64
N ARG A 61 15.07 0.89 11.44
CA ARG A 61 13.97 1.84 11.24
C ARG A 61 12.62 1.11 11.25
N THR A 62 12.49 0.07 10.43
CA THR A 62 11.26 -0.72 10.34
C THR A 62 10.90 -1.34 11.69
N ALA A 63 11.90 -1.87 12.41
CA ALA A 63 11.73 -2.46 13.73
C ALA A 63 11.10 -1.52 14.75
N ARG A 64 11.59 -0.27 14.78
CA ARG A 64 11.07 0.77 15.67
C ARG A 64 9.64 1.14 15.31
N ILE A 65 9.33 1.27 14.03
CA ILE A 65 7.97 1.58 13.57
C ILE A 65 7.02 0.45 13.94
N THR A 66 7.36 -0.81 13.64
CA THR A 66 6.52 -1.96 13.97
C THR A 66 6.31 -2.09 15.47
N PHE A 67 7.35 -1.88 16.28
CA PHE A 67 7.23 -1.90 17.75
C PHE A 67 6.31 -0.79 18.28
N MET A 68 6.46 0.43 17.77
CA MET A 68 5.66 1.57 18.24
C MET A 68 4.17 1.34 17.98
N TYR A 69 3.81 0.90 16.78
CA TYR A 69 2.40 0.73 16.42
C TYR A 69 1.80 -0.60 16.90
N ALA A 70 2.58 -1.68 16.97
CA ALA A 70 2.06 -2.99 17.39
C ALA A 70 2.03 -3.16 18.92
N VAL A 71 2.88 -2.44 19.66
CA VAL A 71 3.02 -2.62 21.12
C VAL A 71 2.78 -1.32 21.87
N PHE A 72 3.57 -0.28 21.60
CA PHE A 72 3.56 0.94 22.41
C PHE A 72 2.22 1.67 22.38
N VAL A 73 1.68 1.91 21.18
CA VAL A 73 0.40 2.60 21.00
C VAL A 73 -0.74 1.80 21.65
N PRO A 74 -0.96 0.50 21.32
CA PRO A 74 -1.97 -0.31 22.01
C PRO A 74 -1.77 -0.34 23.52
N ALA A 75 -0.55 -0.50 24.03
CA ALA A 75 -0.29 -0.56 25.46
C ALA A 75 -0.71 0.73 26.20
N ILE A 76 -0.43 1.90 25.63
CA ILE A 76 -0.89 3.18 26.20
C ILE A 76 -2.42 3.23 26.22
N PHE A 77 -3.06 2.91 25.10
CA PHE A 77 -4.52 2.93 25.00
C PHE A 77 -5.16 1.93 25.96
N THR A 78 -4.62 0.72 26.06
CA THR A 78 -5.07 -0.32 26.99
C THR A 78 -4.90 0.14 28.43
N PHE A 79 -3.75 0.73 28.78
CA PHE A 79 -3.49 1.24 30.13
C PHE A 79 -4.41 2.39 30.50
N MET A 80 -4.62 3.34 29.58
CA MET A 80 -5.57 4.43 29.77
C MET A 80 -6.98 3.90 29.91
N ALA A 81 -7.41 3.00 29.03
CA ALA A 81 -8.75 2.40 29.07
C ALA A 81 -9.00 1.75 30.43
N TYR A 82 -8.12 0.86 30.92
CA TYR A 82 -8.25 0.26 32.25
C TYR A 82 -8.27 1.28 33.39
N GLN A 83 -7.55 2.40 33.23
CA GLN A 83 -7.55 3.48 34.21
C GLN A 83 -8.71 4.46 34.09
N THR A 84 -9.51 4.43 33.03
CA THR A 84 -10.66 5.33 32.85
C THR A 84 -11.99 4.58 32.91
N ASP A 85 -11.94 3.26 32.80
CA ASP A 85 -13.12 2.39 32.84
C ASP A 85 -13.79 2.43 34.22
N GLY A 86 -15.11 2.59 34.22
CA GLY A 86 -15.95 2.67 35.44
C GLY A 86 -15.82 3.94 36.28
N LYS A 87 -14.95 4.89 35.92
CA LYS A 87 -14.64 6.06 36.78
C LYS A 87 -15.45 7.30 36.46
N TYR A 88 -16.06 7.34 35.28
CA TYR A 88 -16.84 8.48 34.81
C TYR A 88 -18.29 8.05 34.61
N ASP A 89 -19.17 8.40 35.55
CA ASP A 89 -20.62 8.25 35.37
C ASP A 89 -21.25 9.61 35.07
N ILE A 90 -21.64 9.78 33.80
CA ILE A 90 -22.31 10.98 33.29
C ILE A 90 -23.84 10.86 33.33
N ARG A 91 -24.38 9.78 33.92
CA ARG A 91 -25.82 9.55 33.96
C ARG A 91 -26.46 10.46 35.01
N ALA A 92 -27.40 11.29 34.55
CA ALA A 92 -28.20 12.21 35.36
C ALA A 92 -27.42 13.28 36.17
N LYS A 93 -26.12 13.50 35.92
CA LYS A 93 -25.32 14.54 36.59
C LYS A 93 -25.80 15.94 36.17
N ARG A 94 -25.94 16.86 37.14
CA ARG A 94 -26.32 18.26 36.92
C ARG A 94 -25.09 19.17 36.91
N LYS A 95 -25.26 20.42 36.45
CA LYS A 95 -24.17 21.42 36.39
C LYS A 95 -23.58 21.63 37.79
N GLY A 96 -22.30 21.31 37.96
CA GLY A 96 -21.58 21.44 39.24
C GLY A 96 -21.40 20.12 40.02
N ASP A 97 -21.95 19.00 39.53
CA ASP A 97 -21.79 17.69 40.19
C ASP A 97 -20.52 16.96 39.74
N LEU A 98 -19.92 16.19 40.64
CA LEU A 98 -18.68 15.45 40.38
C LEU A 98 -18.97 14.26 39.44
N ILE A 99 -18.31 14.27 38.28
CA ILE A 99 -18.41 13.23 37.23
C ILE A 99 -17.59 11.98 37.60
N SER A 100 -16.67 12.14 38.56
CA SER A 100 -15.77 11.09 39.00
C SER A 100 -16.32 10.36 40.21
N GLU A 101 -16.54 9.04 40.10
CA GLU A 101 -16.84 8.18 41.25
C GLU A 101 -15.55 7.50 41.70
N TYR A 102 -14.97 7.97 42.79
CA TYR A 102 -13.78 7.42 43.44
C TYR A 102 -13.97 7.39 44.95
#